data_AF-A0A0P7CXC6-F1
#
_entry.id   AF-A0A0P7CXC6-F1
#
_cell.length_a   1.000
_cell.length_b   1.000
_cell.length_c   1.000
_cell.angle_alpha   90.00
_cell.angle_beta   90.00
_cell.angle_gamma   90.00
#
_symmetry.space_group_name_H-M   'P 1'
#
loop_
_entity.id
_entity.type
_entity.pdbx_description
1 polymer ?
#
loop_
_entity_poly.entity_id
_entity_poly.type
_entity_poly.pdbx_seq_one_letter_code
_entity_poly.pdbx_strand_id
1 'polypeptide(L)'
;MPEGINLALLLAAALNAIIGVLHLVIIAVGPRWYRLFGAGERMAVAAENGRCYPGLITAAIACVLLAWSGYALSAAGAIGRLPLLLPAICLITLVYLARGLLGPILLAGTGRSRRFIVVSSLICLGFGLVHLLGVVQQWPILG
;
A
#
# COMPACT_ATOMS: atom_id res chain seq x y z
N MET A 1 -25.64 15.46 7.13
CA MET A 1 -25.04 14.25 6.53
C MET A 1 -24.30 14.73 5.30
N PRO A 2 -22.98 14.50 5.08
CA PRO A 2 -22.50 14.60 3.71
C PRO A 2 -23.10 13.40 2.97
N GLU A 3 -24.16 13.63 2.20
CA GLU A 3 -24.85 12.64 1.35
C GLU A 3 -24.00 12.24 0.12
N GLY A 4 -22.73 11.93 0.33
CA GLY A 4 -21.81 11.68 -0.77
C GLY A 4 -20.66 10.77 -0.40
N ILE A 5 -20.24 9.96 -1.38
CA ILE A 5 -19.03 9.15 -1.29
C ILE A 5 -17.85 10.04 -0.93
N ASN A 6 -17.07 9.65 0.07
CA ASN A 6 -15.86 10.38 0.42
C ASN A 6 -14.81 10.19 -0.68
N LEU A 7 -14.64 11.22 -1.53
CA LEU A 7 -13.77 11.14 -2.70
C LEU A 7 -12.30 10.88 -2.33
N ALA A 8 -11.83 11.39 -1.18
CA ALA A 8 -10.46 11.15 -0.72
C ALA A 8 -10.24 9.65 -0.39
N LEU A 9 -11.18 9.03 0.33
CA LEU A 9 -11.11 7.60 0.63
C LEU A 9 -11.35 6.72 -0.60
N LEU A 10 -12.19 7.16 -1.55
CA LEU A 10 -12.35 6.48 -2.83
C LEU A 10 -11.06 6.51 -3.65
N LEU A 11 -10.38 7.66 -3.69
CA LEU A 11 -9.08 7.78 -4.34
C LEU A 11 -8.03 6.89 -3.64
N ALA A 12 -8.01 6.89 -2.31
CA ALA A 12 -7.12 6.01 -1.54
C ALA A 12 -7.38 4.53 -1.83
N ALA A 13 -8.65 4.13 -1.93
CA ALA A 13 -9.03 2.78 -2.33
C ALA A 13 -8.53 2.42 -3.73
N ALA A 14 -8.77 3.28 -4.72
CA ALA A 14 -8.34 3.04 -6.10
C ALA A 14 -6.82 2.94 -6.20
N LEU A 15 -6.09 3.84 -5.54
CA LEU A 15 -4.65 3.84 -5.49
C LEU A 15 -4.09 2.55 -4.85
N ASN A 16 -4.68 2.10 -3.74
CA ASN A 16 -4.32 0.82 -3.11
C ASN A 16 -4.56 -0.38 -4.02
N ALA A 17 -5.69 -0.39 -4.74
CA ALA A 17 -6.01 -1.45 -5.69
C ALA A 17 -5.00 -1.48 -6.85
N ILE A 18 -4.67 -0.33 -7.44
CA ILE A 18 -3.70 -0.21 -8.54
C ILE A 18 -2.33 -0.74 -8.09
N ILE A 19 -1.84 -0.34 -6.92
CA ILE A 19 -0.53 -0.82 -6.43
C ILE A 19 -0.60 -2.32 -6.08
N GLY A 20 -1.70 -2.81 -5.50
CA GLY A 20 -1.90 -4.23 -5.22
C GLY A 20 -1.84 -5.08 -6.48
N VAL A 21 -2.57 -4.68 -7.53
CA VAL A 21 -2.52 -5.33 -8.84
C VAL A 21 -1.13 -5.25 -9.45
N LEU A 22 -0.46 -4.09 -9.36
CA LEU A 22 0.91 -3.94 -9.86
C LEU A 22 1.87 -4.96 -9.22
N HIS A 23 1.73 -5.27 -7.93
CA HIS A 23 2.53 -6.31 -7.27
C HIS A 23 2.26 -7.71 -7.87
N LEU A 24 1.01 -8.03 -8.19
CA LEU A 24 0.68 -9.28 -8.89
C LEU A 24 1.30 -9.33 -10.30
N VAL A 25 1.30 -8.21 -11.02
CA VAL A 25 1.95 -8.11 -12.33
C VAL A 25 3.46 -8.28 -12.21
N ILE A 26 4.11 -7.72 -11.17
CA ILE A 26 5.54 -7.96 -10.91
C ILE A 26 5.84 -9.46 -10.79
N ILE A 27 4.99 -10.22 -10.11
CA ILE A 27 5.13 -11.68 -10.00
C ILE A 27 4.97 -12.35 -11.37
N ALA A 28 3.90 -12.01 -12.10
CA ALA A 28 3.61 -12.60 -13.41
C ALA A 28 4.69 -12.30 -14.46
N VAL A 29 5.30 -11.12 -14.40
CA VAL A 29 6.35 -10.68 -15.32
C VAL A 29 7.74 -11.17 -14.91
N GLY A 30 7.95 -11.37 -13.61
CA GLY A 30 9.13 -12.03 -13.07
C GLY A 30 10.34 -11.12 -12.84
N PRO A 31 11.57 -11.68 -12.85
CA PRO A 31 12.78 -11.05 -12.33
C PRO A 31 13.12 -9.66 -12.88
N ARG A 32 12.85 -9.43 -14.16
CA ARG A 32 13.06 -8.13 -14.82
C ARG A 32 12.32 -7.00 -14.12
N TRP A 33 11.11 -7.26 -13.64
CA TRP A 33 10.30 -6.25 -12.96
C TRP A 33 10.75 -6.06 -11.51
N TYR A 34 11.25 -7.09 -10.84
CA TYR A 34 11.92 -6.91 -9.55
C TYR A 34 13.10 -5.94 -9.63
N ARG A 35 13.91 -6.00 -10.71
CA ARG A 35 14.97 -5.00 -10.96
C ARG A 35 14.41 -3.63 -11.33
N LEU A 36 13.46 -3.57 -12.26
CA LEU A 36 12.85 -2.31 -12.73
C LEU A 36 12.24 -1.49 -11.58
N PHE A 37 11.47 -2.15 -10.73
CA PHE A 37 10.86 -1.53 -9.55
C PHE A 37 11.84 -1.37 -8.39
N GLY A 38 13.09 -1.83 -8.50
CA GLY A 38 14.14 -1.58 -7.52
C GLY A 38 14.03 -2.38 -6.23
N ALA A 39 13.38 -3.55 -6.27
CA ALA A 39 13.29 -4.51 -5.15
C ALA A 39 14.67 -5.05 -4.71
N GLY A 40 15.70 -4.81 -5.51
CA GLY A 40 17.10 -5.15 -5.24
C GLY A 40 17.54 -6.41 -5.98
N GLU A 41 18.83 -6.50 -6.25
CA GLU A 41 19.40 -7.60 -7.06
C GLU A 41 19.16 -8.97 -6.41
N ARG A 42 19.19 -9.03 -5.07
CA ARG A 42 18.92 -10.26 -4.31
C ARG A 42 17.53 -10.84 -4.61
N MET A 43 16.50 -10.00 -4.74
CA MET A 43 15.14 -10.47 -5.05
C MET A 43 15.03 -10.92 -6.50
N ALA A 44 15.65 -10.18 -7.43
CA ALA A 44 15.61 -10.52 -8.84
C ALA A 44 16.35 -11.83 -9.14
N VAL A 45 17.59 -11.96 -8.66
CA VAL A 45 18.40 -13.19 -8.83
C VAL A 45 17.73 -14.39 -8.15
N ALA A 46 17.11 -14.19 -6.98
CA ALA A 46 16.36 -15.27 -6.35
C ALA A 46 15.18 -15.74 -7.21
N ALA A 47 14.45 -14.79 -7.84
CA ALA A 47 13.35 -15.11 -8.74
C ALA A 47 13.85 -15.78 -10.03
N GLU A 48 15.02 -15.39 -10.57
CA GLU A 48 15.66 -16.06 -11.72
C GLU A 48 16.01 -17.51 -11.41
N ASN A 49 16.50 -17.76 -10.20
CA ASN A 49 16.82 -19.09 -9.71
C ASN A 49 15.58 -19.92 -9.31
N GLY A 50 14.37 -19.46 -9.65
CA GLY A 50 13.12 -20.19 -9.37
C GLY A 50 12.74 -20.26 -7.89
N ARG A 51 13.35 -19.44 -7.00
CA ARG A 51 12.98 -19.43 -5.58
C ARG A 51 11.59 -18.82 -5.42
N CYS A 52 10.74 -19.43 -4.59
CA CYS A 52 9.37 -18.97 -4.39
C CYS A 52 9.26 -17.74 -3.47
N TYR A 53 10.25 -17.49 -2.60
CA TYR A 53 10.15 -16.45 -1.58
C TYR A 53 9.93 -15.01 -2.12
N PRO A 54 10.54 -14.57 -3.25
CA PRO A 54 10.26 -13.24 -3.80
C PRO A 54 8.80 -13.09 -4.22
N GLY A 55 8.25 -14.13 -4.85
CA GLY A 55 6.83 -14.19 -5.22
C GLY A 55 5.92 -14.17 -4.00
N LEU A 56 6.23 -14.97 -2.97
CA LEU A 56 5.44 -15.05 -1.75
C LEU A 56 5.39 -13.70 -0.99
N ILE A 57 6.54 -13.03 -0.85
CA ILE A 57 6.60 -11.70 -0.22
C ILE A 57 5.79 -10.68 -1.02
N THR A 58 5.97 -10.64 -2.35
CA THR A 58 5.24 -9.71 -3.21
C THR A 58 3.73 -9.98 -3.20
N ALA A 59 3.33 -11.24 -3.14
CA ALA A 59 1.93 -11.65 -3.06
C ALA A 59 1.31 -11.25 -1.71
N ALA A 60 2.05 -11.45 -0.61
CA ALA A 60 1.62 -10.99 0.71
C ALA A 60 1.38 -9.48 0.74
N ILE A 61 2.30 -8.70 0.15
CA ILE A 61 2.12 -7.23 0.02
C ILE A 61 0.89 -6.91 -0.83
N ALA A 62 0.70 -7.59 -1.96
CA ALA A 62 -0.46 -7.40 -2.82
C ALA A 62 -1.79 -7.64 -2.07
N CYS A 63 -1.88 -8.75 -1.33
CA CYS A 63 -3.06 -9.08 -0.54
C CYS A 63 -3.36 -8.03 0.53
N VAL A 64 -2.33 -7.55 1.25
CA VAL A 64 -2.48 -6.49 2.26
C VAL A 64 -3.02 -5.20 1.61
N LEU A 65 -2.46 -4.78 0.47
CA LEU A 65 -2.90 -3.58 -0.24
C LEU A 65 -4.34 -3.70 -0.75
N LEU A 66 -4.72 -4.86 -1.28
CA LEU A 66 -6.10 -5.10 -1.71
C LEU A 66 -7.08 -5.12 -0.53
N ALA A 67 -6.69 -5.69 0.61
CA ALA A 67 -7.48 -5.62 1.84
C ALA A 67 -7.67 -4.17 2.30
N TRP A 68 -6.59 -3.37 2.31
CA TRP A 68 -6.66 -1.96 2.68
C TRP A 68 -7.46 -1.11 1.69
N SER A 69 -7.48 -1.49 0.41
CA SER A 69 -8.39 -0.92 -0.59
C SER A 69 -9.86 -1.17 -0.19
N GLY A 70 -10.20 -2.40 0.21
CA GLY A 70 -11.54 -2.75 0.71
C GLY A 70 -11.95 -1.94 1.94
N TYR A 71 -11.04 -1.78 2.92
CA TYR A 71 -11.30 -0.92 4.09
C TYR A 71 -11.51 0.54 3.71
N ALA A 72 -10.72 1.07 2.77
CA ALA A 72 -10.90 2.44 2.27
C ALA A 72 -12.23 2.62 1.52
N LEU A 73 -12.67 1.64 0.70
CA LEU A 73 -13.99 1.64 0.06
C LEU A 73 -15.12 1.64 1.08
N SER A 74 -14.97 0.84 2.14
CA SER A 74 -15.97 0.73 3.21
C SER A 74 -16.14 2.05 3.95
N ALA A 75 -15.06 2.74 4.31
CA ALA A 75 -15.17 4.06 4.92
C ALA A 75 -15.49 5.20 3.96
N ALA A 76 -15.27 5.01 2.65
CA ALA A 76 -15.77 5.92 1.64
C ALA A 76 -17.30 5.88 1.51
N GLY A 77 -17.97 4.87 2.09
CA GLY A 77 -19.39 4.62 1.94
C GLY A 77 -19.76 3.93 0.62
N ALA A 78 -18.78 3.41 -0.13
CA ALA A 78 -19.00 2.78 -1.43
C ALA A 78 -19.43 1.30 -1.32
N ILE A 79 -19.06 0.62 -0.23
CA ILE A 79 -19.46 -0.75 0.09
C ILE A 79 -19.99 -0.84 1.52
N GLY A 80 -20.56 -1.99 1.89
CA GLY A 80 -21.02 -2.25 3.25
C GLY A 80 -19.93 -2.06 4.32
N ARG A 81 -20.37 -1.76 5.55
CA ARG A 81 -19.46 -1.48 6.68
C ARG A 81 -18.72 -2.77 7.09
N LEU A 82 -17.41 -2.77 6.96
CA LEU A 82 -16.54 -3.89 7.36
C LEU A 82 -16.34 -3.91 8.88
N PRO A 83 -16.03 -5.07 9.48
CA PRO A 83 -15.73 -5.16 10.90
C PRO A 83 -14.45 -4.38 11.22
N LEU A 84 -14.42 -3.73 12.39
CA LEU A 84 -13.26 -2.98 12.89
C LEU A 84 -12.82 -1.83 11.97
N LEU A 85 -13.76 -1.21 11.23
CA LEU A 85 -13.45 -0.19 10.23
C LEU A 85 -12.61 0.98 10.76
N LEU A 86 -13.03 1.61 11.87
CA LEU A 86 -12.30 2.74 12.46
C LEU A 86 -10.88 2.36 12.91
N PRO A 87 -10.67 1.34 13.78
CA PRO A 87 -9.32 0.95 14.17
C PRO A 87 -8.48 0.46 12.98
N ALA A 88 -9.08 -0.20 11.98
CA ALA A 88 -8.37 -0.62 10.78
C ALA A 88 -7.82 0.57 9.97
N ILE A 89 -8.62 1.60 9.71
CA ILE A 89 -8.15 2.75 8.92
C ILE A 89 -7.15 3.59 9.71
N CYS A 90 -7.33 3.76 11.01
CA CYS A 90 -6.31 4.36 11.87
C CYS A 90 -4.98 3.60 11.79
N LEU A 91 -5.03 2.28 11.85
CA LEU A 91 -3.84 1.43 11.72
C LEU A 91 -3.19 1.57 10.32
N ILE A 92 -3.99 1.51 9.25
CA ILE A 92 -3.51 1.67 7.87
C ILE A 92 -2.82 3.02 7.68
N THR A 93 -3.45 4.08 8.19
CA THR A 93 -2.91 5.45 8.17
C THR A 93 -1.56 5.51 8.88
N LEU A 94 -1.49 4.95 10.09
CA LEU A 94 -0.26 4.90 10.89
C LEU A 94 0.85 4.13 10.16
N VAL A 95 0.53 2.98 9.58
CA VAL A 95 1.52 2.18 8.84
C VAL A 95 2.03 2.93 7.61
N TYR A 96 1.17 3.60 6.85
CA TYR A 96 1.59 4.39 5.70
C TYR A 96 2.48 5.57 6.08
N LEU A 97 2.13 6.31 7.13
CA LEU A 97 2.94 7.42 7.64
C LEU A 97 4.28 6.91 8.17
N ALA A 98 4.27 5.87 9.02
CA ALA A 98 5.49 5.27 9.55
C ALA A 98 6.41 4.78 8.41
N ARG A 99 5.86 4.08 7.42
CA ARG A 99 6.60 3.62 6.24
C ARG A 99 7.13 4.81 5.43
N GLY A 100 6.34 5.86 5.22
CA GLY A 100 6.75 7.05 4.48
C GLY A 100 7.89 7.82 5.15
N LEU A 101 7.83 7.99 6.48
CA LEU A 101 8.84 8.72 7.25
C LEU A 101 10.09 7.88 7.54
N LEU A 102 9.91 6.64 8.00
CA LEU A 102 11.01 5.77 8.44
C LEU A 102 11.60 4.95 7.28
N GLY A 103 10.88 4.80 6.17
CA GLY A 103 11.30 4.02 5.00
C GLY A 103 12.70 4.35 4.49
N PRO A 104 13.09 5.64 4.33
CA PRO A 104 14.45 6.01 3.92
C PRO A 104 15.54 5.50 4.85
N ILE A 105 15.28 5.48 6.16
CA ILE A 105 16.23 5.03 7.18
C ILE A 105 16.25 3.50 7.24
N LEU A 106 15.07 2.87 7.32
CA LEU A 106 14.93 1.42 7.50
C LEU A 106 15.36 0.61 6.26
N LEU A 107 15.22 1.19 5.06
CA LEU A 107 15.58 0.51 3.81
C LEU A 107 16.99 0.86 3.32
N ALA A 108 17.67 1.84 3.94
CA ALA A 108 19.05 2.16 3.64
C ALA A 108 19.95 0.93 3.84
N GLY A 109 20.88 0.68 2.92
CA GLY A 109 21.80 -0.45 3.00
C GLY A 109 21.20 -1.83 2.73
N THR A 110 19.89 -1.96 2.50
CA THR A 110 19.23 -3.27 2.26
C THR A 110 19.45 -3.84 0.84
N GLY A 111 20.24 -3.16 0.00
CA GLY A 111 20.46 -3.52 -1.42
C GLY A 111 19.34 -3.08 -2.36
N ARG A 112 18.35 -2.31 -1.87
CA ARG A 112 17.32 -1.66 -2.68
C ARG A 112 17.86 -0.40 -3.34
N SER A 113 17.31 -0.05 -4.50
CA SER A 113 17.77 1.15 -5.21
C SER A 113 17.36 2.41 -4.46
N ARG A 114 18.23 3.44 -4.44
CA ARG A 114 17.92 4.73 -3.80
C ARG A 114 16.64 5.35 -4.36
N ARG A 115 16.42 5.20 -5.68
CA ARG A 115 15.20 5.65 -6.36
C ARG A 115 13.96 4.95 -5.79
N PHE A 116 14.00 3.62 -5.64
CA PHE A 116 12.89 2.88 -5.06
C PHE A 116 12.59 3.35 -3.62
N ILE A 117 13.62 3.47 -2.79
CA ILE A 117 13.46 3.88 -1.39
C ILE A 117 12.77 5.24 -1.31
N VAL A 118 13.25 6.25 -2.05
CA VAL A 118 12.68 7.60 -2.03
C VAL A 118 11.28 7.64 -2.63
N VAL A 119 11.10 7.14 -3.86
CA VAL A 119 9.82 7.20 -4.58
C VAL A 119 8.74 6.47 -3.79
N SER A 120 9.03 5.26 -3.34
CA SER A 120 8.05 4.47 -2.63
C SER A 120 7.72 5.04 -1.23
N SER A 121 8.67 5.74 -0.60
CA SER A 121 8.42 6.42 0.69
C SER A 121 7.55 7.66 0.49
N LEU A 122 7.77 8.43 -0.57
CA LEU A 122 6.89 9.55 -0.95
C LEU A 122 5.47 9.07 -1.28
N ILE A 123 5.34 7.95 -2.01
CA ILE A 123 4.04 7.34 -2.30
C ILE A 123 3.34 6.95 -0.99
N CYS A 124 4.02 6.24 -0.09
CA CYS A 124 3.42 5.85 1.19
C CYS A 124 3.07 7.05 2.07
N LEU A 125 3.90 8.10 2.09
CA LEU A 125 3.58 9.34 2.79
C LEU A 125 2.30 9.97 2.22
N GLY A 126 2.22 10.11 0.89
CA GLY A 126 1.04 10.64 0.21
C GLY A 126 -0.21 9.84 0.52
N PHE A 127 -0.13 8.50 0.51
CA PHE A 127 -1.24 7.62 0.86
C PHE A 127 -1.65 7.80 2.31
N GLY A 128 -0.68 7.90 3.22
CA GLY A 128 -0.91 8.17 4.64
C GLY A 128 -1.63 9.49 4.86
N LEU A 129 -1.27 10.54 4.13
CA LEU A 129 -1.95 11.84 4.20
C LEU A 129 -3.39 11.78 3.67
N VAL A 130 -3.63 11.10 2.53
CA VAL A 130 -4.99 10.93 2.00
C VAL A 130 -5.87 10.11 2.95
N HIS A 131 -5.32 9.04 3.52
CA HIS A 131 -6.01 8.25 4.56
C HIS A 131 -6.29 9.08 5.81
N LEU A 132 -5.32 9.87 6.30
CA LEU A 132 -5.50 10.75 7.45
C LEU A 132 -6.62 11.77 7.23
N LEU A 133 -6.65 12.42 6.06
CA LEU A 133 -7.75 13.32 5.69
C LEU A 133 -9.10 12.60 5.68
N GLY A 134 -9.14 11.39 5.13
CA GLY A 134 -10.34 10.55 5.13
C GLY A 134 -10.81 10.17 6.54
N VAL A 135 -9.89 9.79 7.45
CA VAL A 135 -10.18 9.51 8.86
C VAL A 135 -10.75 10.73 9.55
N VAL A 136 -10.12 11.90 9.41
CA VAL A 136 -10.58 13.14 10.04
C VAL A 136 -11.98 13.51 9.56
N GLN A 137 -12.26 13.35 8.25
CA GLN A 137 -13.58 13.62 7.68
C GLN A 137 -14.66 12.64 8.14
N GLN A 138 -14.31 11.36 8.31
CA GLN A 138 -15.24 10.30 8.70
C GLN A 138 -15.31 10.09 10.23
N TRP A 139 -14.44 10.73 11.02
CA TRP A 139 -14.39 10.56 12.48
C TRP A 139 -15.74 10.81 13.17
N PRO A 140 -16.51 11.87 12.83
CA PRO A 140 -17.83 12.12 13.46
C PRO A 140 -18.91 11.11 13.07
N ILE A 141 -18.67 10.27 12.06
CA ILE A 141 -19.62 9.30 11.50
C ILE A 141 -19.25 7.87 11.95
N LEU A 142 -17.95 7.60 12.09
CA LEU A 142 -17.41 6.28 12.41
C LEU A 142 -17.13 6.07 13.90
N GLY A 143 -16.89 7.14 14.67
CA GLY A 143 -16.68 7.13 16.13
C GLY A 143 -17.95 7.49 16.88
#